data_AF-A0A524G965-F1
#
_entry.id   AF-A0A524G965-F1
#
_cell.length_a   1.000
_cell.length_b   1.000
_cell.length_c   1.000
_cell.angle_alpha   90.00
_cell.angle_beta   90.00
_cell.angle_gamma   90.00
#
_symmetry.space_group_name_H-M   'P 1'
#
loop_
_entity.id
_entity.type
_entity.pdbx_description
1 polymer ?
#
loop_
_entity_poly.entity_id
_entity_poly.type
_entity_poly.pdbx_seq_one_letter_code
_entity_poly.pdbx_strand_id
1 'polypeptide(L)'
;MSTNEIVLPYGKISKKKLIMHFSAYDMDLPVIAAGIRERMDVFRELGVEFAGFGTEIPENMSEQSPALIKCFFEYVGESGDASLVLKRVYHLVWGGMIQEFPDLDLWAAAKADLSNLTMAQAEIIRARKEE
;
A
#
# COMPACT_ATOMS: atom_id res chain seq x y z
N MET A 1 -14.75 24.75 14.09
CA MET A 1 -13.76 23.79 14.63
C MET A 1 -12.74 23.53 13.55
N SER A 2 -11.46 23.83 13.77
CA SER A 2 -10.40 23.67 12.76
C SER A 2 -10.24 22.18 12.43
N THR A 3 -10.53 21.82 11.19
CA THR A 3 -10.26 20.49 10.64
C THR A 3 -8.76 20.37 10.46
N ASN A 4 -8.01 20.13 11.54
CA ASN A 4 -6.57 19.93 11.47
C ASN A 4 -6.29 18.61 10.78
N GLU A 5 -6.16 18.69 9.47
CA GLU A 5 -5.67 17.61 8.63
C GLU A 5 -4.15 17.61 8.67
N ILE A 6 -3.57 16.45 8.97
CA ILE A 6 -2.13 16.28 9.00
C ILE A 6 -1.74 15.55 7.72
N VAL A 7 -0.94 16.22 6.90
CA VAL A 7 -0.38 15.66 5.67
C VAL A 7 0.98 15.05 5.97
N LEU A 8 1.15 13.80 5.58
CA LEU A 8 2.39 13.02 5.64
C LEU A 8 2.74 12.58 4.21
N PRO A 9 4.02 12.27 3.91
CA PRO A 9 4.35 11.61 2.66
C PRO A 9 3.52 10.33 2.51
N TYR A 10 2.80 10.18 1.39
CA TYR A 10 1.94 9.02 1.15
C TYR A 10 0.87 8.78 2.21
N GLY A 11 0.55 9.76 3.07
CA GLY A 11 -0.31 9.56 4.22
C GLY A 11 -1.13 10.80 4.57
N LYS A 12 -2.36 10.59 5.03
CA LYS A 12 -3.23 11.68 5.49
C LYS A 12 -3.98 11.27 6.74
N ILE A 13 -3.84 12.06 7.80
CA ILE A 13 -4.58 11.87 9.05
C ILE A 13 -5.68 12.91 9.11
N SER A 14 -6.92 12.44 9.24
CA SER A 14 -8.09 13.29 9.43
C SER A 14 -8.94 12.73 10.57
N LYS A 15 -9.12 13.52 11.62
CA LYS A 15 -9.83 13.13 12.85
C LYS A 15 -9.20 11.87 13.48
N LYS A 16 -9.87 10.72 13.35
CA LYS A 16 -9.47 9.41 13.89
C LYS A 16 -9.04 8.43 12.80
N LYS A 17 -8.80 8.89 11.58
CA LYS A 17 -8.47 8.02 10.44
C LYS A 17 -7.12 8.38 9.84
N LEU A 18 -6.32 7.37 9.56
CA LEU A 18 -5.13 7.46 8.72
C LEU A 18 -5.43 6.76 7.40
N ILE A 19 -5.14 7.45 6.30
CA ILE A 19 -5.22 6.89 4.95
C ILE A 19 -3.83 6.96 4.36
N MET A 20 -3.24 5.79 4.07
CA MET A 20 -1.98 5.70 3.34
C MET A 20 -2.24 5.42 1.86
N HIS A 21 -1.44 5.98 0.98
CA HIS A 21 -1.59 5.93 -0.47
C HIS A 21 -0.31 5.39 -1.09
N PHE A 22 -0.41 4.28 -1.80
CA PHE A 22 0.70 3.64 -2.50
C PHE A 22 0.41 3.58 -3.99
N SER A 23 1.45 3.76 -4.78
CA SER A 23 1.40 3.54 -6.22
C SER A 23 1.47 2.04 -6.49
N ALA A 24 0.50 1.50 -7.24
CA ALA A 24 0.54 0.10 -7.67
C ALA A 24 1.67 -0.19 -8.68
N TYR A 25 2.35 0.85 -9.18
CA TYR A 25 3.56 0.69 -10.00
C TYR A 25 4.80 0.47 -9.12
N ASP A 26 4.88 1.19 -8.00
CA ASP A 26 6.04 1.16 -7.11
C ASP A 26 5.97 0.04 -6.09
N MET A 27 4.77 -0.33 -5.63
CA MET A 27 4.56 -1.30 -4.57
C MET A 27 3.38 -2.23 -4.86
N ASP A 28 3.64 -3.52 -4.73
CA ASP A 28 2.63 -4.55 -4.91
C ASP A 28 1.76 -4.71 -3.65
N LEU A 29 0.46 -4.92 -3.85
CA LEU A 29 -0.50 -5.14 -2.76
C LEU A 29 -0.09 -6.26 -1.78
N PRO A 30 0.48 -7.41 -2.21
CA PRO A 30 0.94 -8.44 -1.29
C PRO A 30 2.05 -7.97 -0.34
N VAL A 31 2.97 -7.10 -0.80
CA VAL A 31 4.04 -6.55 0.05
C VAL A 31 3.45 -5.63 1.11
N ILE A 32 2.53 -4.75 0.70
CA ILE A 32 1.81 -3.86 1.61
C ILE A 32 1.02 -4.69 2.65
N ALA A 33 0.32 -5.72 2.20
CA ALA A 33 -0.47 -6.60 3.06
C ALA A 33 0.41 -7.40 4.03
N ALA A 34 1.56 -7.90 3.60
CA ALA A 34 2.52 -8.59 4.45
C ALA A 34 3.03 -7.66 5.57
N GLY A 35 3.52 -6.47 5.20
CA GLY A 35 4.03 -5.50 6.18
C GLY A 35 2.98 -5.06 7.21
N ILE A 36 1.71 -4.93 6.81
CA ILE A 36 0.59 -4.64 7.71
C ILE A 36 0.27 -5.85 8.60
N ARG A 37 0.23 -7.06 8.03
CA ARG A 37 -0.14 -8.29 8.73
C ARG A 37 0.78 -8.59 9.91
N GLU A 38 2.09 -8.45 9.71
CA GLU A 38 3.11 -8.73 10.74
C GLU A 38 3.08 -7.74 11.91
N ARG A 39 2.32 -6.64 11.80
CA ARG A 39 2.22 -5.58 12.81
C ARG A 39 0.82 -5.38 13.37
N MET A 40 -0.14 -6.24 13.00
CA MET A 40 -1.53 -6.10 13.44
C MET A 40 -1.70 -6.21 14.95
N ASP A 41 -0.88 -7.02 15.61
CA ASP A 41 -0.82 -7.16 17.07
C ASP A 41 -0.50 -5.81 17.73
N VAL A 42 0.56 -5.15 17.27
CA VAL A 42 0.98 -3.83 17.75
C VAL A 42 -0.09 -2.77 17.47
N PHE A 43 -0.75 -2.83 16.30
CA PHE A 43 -1.83 -1.89 15.99
C PHE A 43 -3.00 -2.04 16.97
N ARG A 44 -3.39 -3.26 17.31
CA ARG A 44 -4.44 -3.53 18.30
C ARG A 44 -4.07 -3.02 19.69
N GLU A 45 -2.83 -3.24 20.13
CA GLU A 45 -2.33 -2.70 21.41
C GLU A 45 -2.37 -1.17 21.47
N LEU A 46 -2.13 -0.51 20.32
CA LEU A 46 -2.23 0.94 20.18
C LEU A 46 -3.68 1.44 20.02
N GLY A 47 -4.68 0.55 20.02
CA GLY A 47 -6.08 0.93 19.82
C GLY A 47 -6.37 1.40 18.39
N VAL A 48 -5.70 0.82 17.39
CA VAL A 48 -5.91 1.11 15.97
C VAL A 48 -6.33 -0.16 15.23
N GLU A 49 -7.40 -0.06 14.45
CA GLU A 49 -7.87 -1.12 13.58
C GLU A 49 -7.50 -0.82 12.12
N PHE A 50 -7.11 -1.87 11.41
CA PHE A 50 -7.02 -1.83 9.96
C PHE A 50 -8.41 -2.02 9.35
N ALA A 51 -8.91 -1.00 8.69
CA ALA A 51 -10.27 -0.97 8.13
C ALA A 51 -10.35 -1.55 6.71
N GLY A 52 -9.20 -1.80 6.06
CA GLY A 52 -9.13 -2.48 4.77
C GLY A 52 -8.35 -1.73 3.70
N PHE A 53 -8.43 -2.27 2.49
CA PHE A 53 -7.83 -1.70 1.28
C PHE A 53 -8.90 -1.05 0.41
N GLY A 54 -8.51 -0.03 -0.35
CA GLY A 54 -9.27 0.49 -1.48
C GLY A 54 -8.36 0.75 -2.65
N THR A 55 -8.88 0.59 -3.87
CA THR A 55 -8.12 0.87 -5.10
C THR A 55 -8.81 1.99 -5.84
N GLU A 56 -8.05 3.03 -6.19
CA GLU A 56 -8.50 4.11 -7.07
C GLU A 56 -7.83 3.96 -8.42
N ILE A 57 -8.63 3.70 -9.45
CA ILE A 57 -8.17 3.53 -10.83
C ILE A 57 -8.41 4.85 -11.56
N PRO A 58 -7.34 5.54 -12.03
CA PRO A 58 -7.52 6.74 -12.83
C PRO A 58 -8.11 6.40 -14.20
N GLU A 59 -8.88 7.33 -14.78
CA GLU A 59 -9.52 7.13 -16.10
C GLU A 59 -8.51 6.78 -17.20
N ASN A 60 -7.34 7.40 -17.15
CA ASN A 60 -6.23 7.15 -18.08
C ASN A 60 -5.07 6.47 -17.34
N MET A 61 -5.27 5.19 -17.00
CA MET A 61 -4.23 4.39 -16.34
C MET A 61 -3.01 4.22 -17.25
N SER A 62 -1.84 4.60 -16.75
CA SER A 62 -0.55 4.45 -17.43
C SER A 62 0.57 4.25 -16.41
N GLU A 63 1.80 4.02 -16.85
CA GLU A 63 2.95 3.99 -15.94
C GLU A 63 3.15 5.32 -15.18
N GLN A 64 2.75 6.44 -15.80
CA GLN A 64 2.86 7.79 -15.22
C GLN A 64 1.65 8.15 -14.34
N SER A 65 0.54 7.41 -14.52
CA SER A 65 -0.71 7.54 -13.77
C SER A 65 -1.18 6.16 -13.31
N PRO A 66 -0.45 5.49 -12.41
CA PRO A 66 -0.80 4.15 -11.97
C PRO A 66 -2.02 4.18 -11.03
N ALA A 67 -2.63 3.01 -10.83
CA ALA A 67 -3.66 2.86 -9.81
C ALA A 67 -3.09 3.16 -8.42
N LEU A 68 -3.89 3.81 -7.58
CA LEU A 68 -3.54 4.11 -6.20
C LEU A 68 -4.16 3.07 -5.28
N ILE A 69 -3.32 2.42 -4.48
CA ILE A 69 -3.73 1.52 -3.41
C ILE A 69 -3.83 2.35 -2.13
N LYS A 70 -5.01 2.39 -1.52
CA LYS A 70 -5.31 3.05 -0.27
C LYS A 70 -5.39 2.04 0.86
N CYS A 71 -4.72 2.32 1.96
CA CYS A 71 -4.81 1.54 3.20
C CYS A 71 -5.47 2.40 4.27
N PHE A 72 -6.53 1.88 4.89
CA PHE A 72 -7.33 2.61 5.87
C PHE A 72 -7.08 2.10 7.27
N PHE A 73 -6.78 3.01 8.19
CA PHE A 73 -6.60 2.72 9.61
C PHE A 73 -7.47 3.66 10.44
N GLU A 74 -8.06 3.14 11.50
CA GLU A 74 -8.97 3.88 12.37
C GLU A 74 -8.58 3.72 13.84
N TYR A 75 -8.45 4.84 14.55
CA TYR A 75 -8.21 4.84 15.98
C TYR A 75 -9.53 4.59 16.73
N VAL A 76 -9.62 3.43 17.36
CA VAL A 76 -10.76 2.97 18.15
C VAL A 76 -10.54 3.09 19.67
N GLY A 77 -9.33 3.46 20.10
CA GLY A 77 -9.00 3.63 21.51
C GLY A 77 -9.82 4.73 22.20
N GLU A 78 -10.13 4.52 23.47
CA GLU A 78 -10.97 5.41 24.28
C GLU A 78 -10.17 6.57 24.90
N SER A 79 -8.88 6.35 25.19
CA SER A 79 -8.00 7.32 25.87
C SER A 79 -6.70 7.53 25.10
N GLY A 80 -6.45 8.75 24.63
CA GLY A 80 -5.20 9.11 23.95
C GLY A 80 -5.38 10.13 22.82
N ASP A 81 -4.28 10.75 22.40
CA ASP A 81 -4.26 11.59 21.20
C ASP A 81 -4.23 10.72 19.95
N ALA A 82 -5.38 10.57 19.30
CA ALA A 82 -5.55 9.82 18.06
C ALA A 82 -4.54 10.24 16.98
N SER A 83 -4.22 11.53 16.87
CA SER A 83 -3.30 12.01 15.84
C SER A 83 -1.86 11.54 16.11
N LEU A 84 -1.45 11.52 17.37
CA LEU A 84 -0.13 11.02 17.78
C LEU A 84 -0.02 9.51 17.56
N VAL A 85 -1.06 8.76 17.92
CA VAL A 85 -1.09 7.29 17.75
C VAL A 85 -1.09 6.93 16.26
N LEU A 86 -1.90 7.60 15.45
CA LEU A 86 -1.95 7.35 14.00
C LEU A 86 -0.64 7.72 13.30
N LYS A 87 0.08 8.76 13.77
CA LYS A 87 1.45 9.03 13.32
C LYS A 87 2.41 7.88 13.65
N ARG A 88 2.29 7.26 14.82
CA ARG A 88 3.10 6.07 15.17
C ARG A 88 2.77 4.89 14.26
N VAL A 89 1.49 4.62 14.02
CA VAL A 89 1.06 3.56 13.09
C VAL A 89 1.61 3.80 11.68
N TYR A 90 1.57 5.05 11.18
CA TYR A 90 2.19 5.41 9.92
C TYR A 90 3.67 4.96 9.84
N HIS A 91 4.46 5.23 10.88
CA HIS A 91 5.87 4.79 10.91
C HIS A 91 6.03 3.28 11.03
N LEU A 92 5.15 2.61 11.78
CA LEU A 92 5.18 1.16 11.92
C LEU A 92 4.85 0.43 10.61
N VAL A 93 3.89 0.94 9.83
CA VAL A 93 3.57 0.40 8.50
C VAL A 93 4.79 0.50 7.59
N TRP A 94 5.44 1.67 7.53
CA TRP A 94 6.68 1.83 6.76
C TRP A 94 7.80 0.89 7.23
N GLY A 95 7.98 0.76 8.55
CA GLY A 95 8.96 -0.17 9.12
C GLY A 95 8.68 -1.62 8.75
N GLY A 96 7.42 -2.06 8.79
CA GLY A 96 7.00 -3.39 8.37
C GLY A 96 7.23 -3.63 6.88
N MET A 97 6.87 -2.66 6.03
CA MET A 97 7.07 -2.78 4.59
C MET A 97 8.54 -2.88 4.19
N ILE A 98 9.45 -2.19 4.89
CA ILE A 98 10.90 -2.29 4.64
C ILE A 98 11.43 -3.66 5.08
N GLN A 99 10.95 -4.19 6.21
CA GLN A 99 11.39 -5.50 6.72
C GLN A 99 10.91 -6.66 5.85
N GLU A 100 9.70 -6.55 5.31
CA GLU A 100 9.10 -7.55 4.42
C GLU A 100 9.46 -7.31 2.94
N PHE A 101 10.24 -6.28 2.64
CA PHE A 101 10.69 -6.06 1.26
C PHE A 101 11.64 -7.20 0.87
N PRO A 102 11.36 -7.90 -0.25
CA PRO A 102 12.20 -9.02 -0.67
C PRO A 102 13.64 -8.55 -0.92
N ASP A 103 14.60 -9.43 -0.63
CA ASP A 103 15.99 -9.20 -0.99
C ASP A 103 16.10 -8.85 -2.48
N LEU A 104 17.04 -7.96 -2.82
CA LEU A 104 17.16 -7.39 -4.17
C LEU A 104 17.26 -8.47 -5.25
N ASP A 105 17.96 -9.57 -4.97
CA ASP A 105 18.13 -10.70 -5.89
C ASP A 105 16.79 -11.42 -6.15
N LEU A 106 15.99 -11.60 -5.11
CA LEU A 106 14.70 -12.27 -5.17
C LEU A 106 13.66 -11.40 -5.90
N TRP A 107 13.70 -10.09 -5.65
CA TRP A 107 12.90 -9.10 -6.38
C TRP A 107 13.28 -9.02 -7.87
N ALA A 108 14.58 -8.99 -8.18
CA ALA A 108 15.07 -8.94 -9.55
C ALA A 108 14.67 -10.19 -10.35
N ALA A 109 14.77 -11.37 -9.74
CA ALA A 109 14.29 -12.62 -10.33
C ALA A 109 12.78 -12.56 -10.63
N ALA A 110 11.96 -12.14 -9.66
CA ALA A 110 10.52 -12.02 -9.86
C ALA A 110 10.13 -11.04 -10.97
N LYS A 111 10.84 -9.91 -11.11
CA LYS A 111 10.62 -8.95 -12.21
C LYS A 111 11.02 -9.52 -13.57
N ALA A 112 12.11 -10.27 -13.65
CA ALA A 112 12.52 -10.95 -14.88
C ALA A 112 11.45 -11.97 -15.32
N ASP A 113 10.93 -12.76 -14.39
CA ASP A 113 9.88 -13.75 -14.67
C ASP A 113 8.58 -13.10 -15.16
N LEU A 114 8.17 -11.97 -14.55
CA LEU A 114 7.02 -11.19 -15.01
C LEU A 114 7.22 -10.65 -16.43
N SER A 115 8.41 -10.14 -16.75
CA SER A 115 8.75 -9.65 -18.09
C SER A 115 8.64 -10.77 -19.13
N ASN A 116 9.19 -11.96 -18.81
CA ASN A 116 9.11 -13.14 -19.68
C ASN A 116 7.65 -13.56 -19.94
N LEU A 117 6.81 -13.59 -18.90
CA LEU A 117 5.38 -13.87 -19.02
C LEU A 117 4.67 -12.87 -19.94
N THR A 118 4.98 -11.58 -19.79
CA THR A 118 4.39 -10.51 -20.59
C THR A 118 4.78 -10.65 -22.06
N MET A 119 6.05 -10.97 -22.34
CA MET A 119 6.52 -11.22 -23.71
C MET A 119 5.82 -12.44 -24.32
N ALA A 120 5.73 -13.55 -23.59
CA ALA A 120 5.02 -14.74 -24.06
C ALA A 120 3.53 -14.47 -24.37
N GLN A 121 2.85 -13.67 -23.54
CA GLN A 121 1.49 -13.24 -23.81
C GLN A 121 1.39 -12.37 -25.08
N ALA A 122 2.33 -11.44 -25.28
CA ALA A 122 2.38 -10.60 -26.48
C ALA A 122 2.60 -11.44 -27.76
N GLU A 123 3.44 -12.47 -27.71
CA GLU A 123 3.67 -13.40 -28.82
C GLU A 123 2.40 -14.18 -29.16
N ILE A 124 1.68 -14.71 -28.17
CA ILE A 124 0.40 -15.41 -28.39
C ILE A 124 -0.63 -14.47 -29.04
N ILE A 125 -0.72 -13.22 -28.58
CA ILE A 125 -1.65 -12.23 -29.15
C ILE A 125 -1.28 -11.90 -30.60
N ARG A 126 0.02 -11.77 -30.92
CA ARG A 126 0.49 -11.55 -32.29
C ARG A 126 0.16 -12.75 -33.19
N ALA A 127 0.46 -13.96 -32.74
CA ALA A 127 0.16 -15.18 -33.48
C ALA A 127 -1.34 -15.32 -33.80
N ARG A 128 -2.24 -14.91 -32.88
CA ARG A 128 -3.69 -14.88 -33.11
C ARG A 128 -4.19 -13.79 -34.06
N LYS A 129 -3.39 -12.75 -34.32
CA LYS A 129 -3.76 -11.66 -35.24
C LYS A 129 -3.31 -11.91 -36.68
N GLU A 130 -2.40 -12.86 -36.88
CA GLU A 130 -1.89 -13.26 -38.20
C GLU A 130 -2.69 -14.43 -38.81
N GLU A 131 -3.60 -15.06 -38.05
CA GLU A 131 -4.69 -15.93 -38.53
C GLU A 131 -5.97 -15.12 -38.82
#